data_AF-J9B0E8-F1
#
_entry.id   AF-J9B0E8-F1
#
_cell.length_a   1.000
_cell.length_b   1.000
_cell.length_c   1.000
_cell.angle_alpha   90.00
_cell.angle_beta   90.00
_cell.angle_gamma   90.00
#
_symmetry.space_group_name_H-M   'P 1'
#
loop_
_entity.id
_entity.type
_entity.pdbx_description
1 polymer ?
#
loop_
_entity_poly.entity_id
_entity_poly.type
_entity_poly.pdbx_seq_one_letter_code
_entity_poly.pdbx_strand_id
1 'polypeptide(L)' 'MYEKHRIKQNPSGTRDGDLIRLIISRSEIDLATISEAYMKSYKKKLIEDINKECNGLYRDCLITIIKGNIQNSILN' A
#
# COMPACT_ATOMS: atom_id res chain seq x y z
N MET A 1 -18.35 -29.75 -11.71
CA MET A 1 -18.95 -28.45 -11.36
C MET A 1 -18.14 -27.81 -10.23
N TYR A 2 -16.97 -27.25 -10.54
CA TYR A 2 -16.23 -26.40 -9.61
C TYR A 2 -16.25 -25.01 -10.22
N GLU A 3 -17.16 -24.17 -9.76
CA GLU A 3 -17.20 -22.77 -10.14
C GLU A 3 -15.88 -22.13 -9.75
N LYS A 4 -15.08 -21.82 -10.78
CA LYS A 4 -13.95 -20.90 -10.68
C LYS A 4 -14.47 -19.63 -10.02
N HIS A 5 -14.27 -19.52 -8.72
CA HIS A 5 -14.30 -18.29 -7.95
C HIS A 5 -13.16 -17.43 -8.48
N ARG A 6 -13.39 -16.85 -9.65
CA ARG A 6 -12.55 -15.84 -10.25
C ARG A 6 -12.56 -14.70 -9.24
N ILE A 7 -11.49 -14.63 -8.44
CA ILE A 7 -11.22 -13.54 -7.51
C ILE A 7 -11.58 -12.27 -8.28
N LYS A 8 -12.61 -11.55 -7.81
CA LYS A 8 -13.06 -10.32 -8.48
C LYS A 8 -11.82 -9.46 -8.65
N GLN A 9 -11.37 -9.32 -9.90
CA GLN A 9 -10.28 -8.41 -10.20
C GLN A 9 -10.79 -7.03 -9.82
N ASN A 10 -10.03 -6.34 -8.97
CA ASN A 10 -10.30 -4.94 -8.69
C ASN A 10 -10.37 -4.22 -10.04
N PRO A 11 -11.40 -3.38 -10.31
CA PRO A 11 -11.50 -2.65 -11.57
C PRO A 11 -10.25 -1.85 -11.93
N SER A 12 -9.42 -1.47 -10.94
CA SER A 12 -8.12 -0.82 -11.14
C SER A 12 -7.01 -1.76 -11.64
N GLY A 13 -7.24 -3.07 -11.68
CA GLY A 13 -6.19 -4.08 -11.95
C GLY A 13 -5.25 -4.32 -10.76
N THR A 14 -5.53 -3.72 -9.60
CA THR A 14 -4.70 -3.85 -8.40
C THR A 14 -4.77 -5.27 -7.84
N ARG A 15 -3.60 -5.87 -7.58
CA ARG A 15 -3.49 -7.15 -6.87
C ARG A 15 -3.54 -6.87 -5.36
N ASP A 16 -4.74 -6.63 -4.84
CA ASP A 16 -4.95 -6.19 -3.46
C ASP A 16 -4.27 -7.10 -2.42
N GLY A 17 -4.31 -8.42 -2.63
CA GLY A 17 -3.64 -9.37 -1.73
C GLY A 17 -2.12 -9.18 -1.65
N ASP A 18 -1.48 -8.85 -2.78
CA ASP A 18 -0.04 -8.60 -2.82
C ASP A 18 0.29 -7.26 -2.16
N LEU A 19 -0.54 -6.23 -2.38
CA LEU A 19 -0.37 -4.92 -1.76
C LEU A 19 -0.55 -5.00 -0.24
N ILE A 20 -1.59 -5.67 0.25
CA ILE A 20 -1.81 -5.89 1.68
C ILE A 20 -0.64 -6.63 2.29
N ARG A 21 -0.23 -7.76 1.67
CA ARG A 21 0.90 -8.56 2.17
C ARG A 21 2.16 -7.72 2.28
N LEU A 22 2.47 -6.92 1.26
CA LEU A 22 3.65 -6.06 1.28
C LEU A 22 3.55 -4.99 2.38
N ILE A 23 2.46 -4.24 2.47
CA ILE A 23 2.32 -3.16 3.47
C ILE A 23 2.36 -3.71 4.90
N ILE A 24 1.68 -4.83 5.16
CA ILE A 24 1.61 -5.43 6.50
C ILE A 24 2.94 -6.09 6.88
N SER A 25 3.50 -6.93 6.02
CA SER A 25 4.74 -7.66 6.36
C SER A 25 5.97 -6.77 6.48
N ARG A 26 5.92 -5.55 5.94
CA ARG A 26 7.04 -4.60 5.97
C ARG A 26 6.83 -3.44 6.95
N SER A 27 5.64 -3.29 7.53
CA SER A 27 5.28 -2.10 8.33
C SER A 27 6.34 -1.78 9.38
N GLU A 28 6.67 -2.74 10.23
CA GLU A 28 7.60 -2.56 11.35
C GLU A 28 9.08 -2.80 10.99
N ILE A 29 9.37 -3.14 9.74
CA ILE A 29 10.72 -3.52 9.30
C ILE A 29 11.39 -2.37 8.56
N ASP A 30 10.80 -1.95 7.44
CA ASP A 30 11.43 -0.98 6.55
C ASP A 30 10.43 -0.27 5.62
N LEU A 31 9.14 -0.25 5.97
CA LEU A 31 8.12 0.37 5.12
C LEU A 31 8.40 1.85 4.82
N ALA A 32 9.02 2.57 5.76
CA ALA A 32 9.50 3.94 5.54
C ALA A 32 10.54 4.01 4.40
N THR A 33 11.56 3.16 4.46
CA THR A 33 12.61 3.05 3.43
C THR A 33 12.03 2.65 2.07
N ILE A 34 11.07 1.71 2.05
CA ILE A 34 10.35 1.33 0.83
C ILE A 34 9.58 2.53 0.27
N SER A 35 8.88 3.29 1.11
CA SER A 35 8.13 4.47 0.69
C SER A 35 9.05 5.56 0.12
N GLU A 36 10.22 5.78 0.71
CA GLU A 36 11.24 6.69 0.16
C GLU A 36 11.82 6.21 -1.17
N ALA A 37 12.15 4.92 -1.28
CA ALA A 37 12.63 4.33 -2.51
C ALA A 37 11.59 4.43 -3.62
N TYR A 38 10.31 4.21 -3.29
CA TYR A 38 9.19 4.40 -4.21
C TYR A 38 9.13 5.84 -4.72
N MET A 39 9.21 6.83 -3.83
CA MET A 39 9.25 8.25 -4.21
C MET A 39 10.44 8.57 -5.12
N LYS A 40 11.63 8.02 -4.82
CA LYS A 40 12.83 8.22 -5.64
C LYS A 40 12.70 7.64 -7.04
N SER A 41 12.12 6.45 -7.17
CA SER A 41 11.97 5.71 -8.44
C SER A 41 10.82 6.25 -9.30
N TYR A 42 9.67 6.53 -8.71
CA TYR A 42 8.44 6.88 -9.43
C TYR A 42 8.09 8.37 -9.37
N LYS A 43 8.87 9.17 -8.63
CA LYS A 43 8.66 10.63 -8.45
C LYS A 43 7.28 11.01 -7.92
N LYS A 44 6.62 10.06 -7.24
CA LYS A 44 5.30 10.21 -6.64
C LYS A 44 5.25 9.47 -5.30
N LYS A 45 4.47 9.98 -4.35
CA LYS A 45 4.34 9.34 -3.03
C LYS A 45 3.50 8.06 -3.13
N LEU A 46 3.94 6.99 -2.45
CA LEU A 46 3.20 5.73 -2.38
C LEU A 46 1.74 5.92 -1.94
N ILE A 47 1.50 6.78 -0.94
CA ILE A 47 0.16 7.11 -0.45
C ILE A 47 -0.73 7.70 -1.55
N GLU A 48 -0.18 8.51 -2.46
CA GLU A 48 -0.96 9.14 -3.52
C GLU A 48 -1.43 8.14 -4.58
N ASP A 49 -0.62 7.10 -4.86
CA ASP A 49 -1.05 6.00 -5.73
C ASP A 49 -2.09 5.11 -5.05
N ILE A 50 -1.88 4.76 -3.78
CA ILE A 50 -2.89 4.01 -3.01
C ILE A 50 -4.20 4.77 -2.93
N ASN A 51 -4.16 6.09 -2.76
CA ASN A 51 -5.36 6.92 -2.71
C ASN A 51 -6.12 6.97 -4.04
N LYS A 52 -5.42 6.80 -5.17
CA LYS A 52 -5.99 6.80 -6.52
C LYS A 52 -6.55 5.43 -6.91
N GLU A 53 -5.86 4.35 -6.55
CA GLU A 53 -6.14 2.99 -7.03
C GLU A 53 -7.02 2.16 -6.08
N CYS A 54 -7.08 2.54 -4.79
CA CYS A 54 -7.85 1.85 -3.76
C CYS A 54 -8.99 2.74 -3.24
N ASN A 55 -10.03 2.13 -2.65
CA ASN A 55 -11.20 2.84 -2.15
C ASN A 55 -11.67 2.32 -0.78
N GLY A 56 -12.44 3.16 -0.08
CA GLY A 56 -13.11 2.81 1.19
C GLY A 56 -12.14 2.48 2.33
N LEU A 57 -12.65 1.72 3.31
CA LEU A 57 -11.90 1.36 4.53
C LEU A 57 -10.58 0.66 4.23
N TYR A 58 -10.55 -0.19 3.20
CA TYR A 58 -9.33 -0.85 2.74
C TYR A 58 -8.22 0.15 2.44
N ARG A 59 -8.50 1.18 1.63
CA ARG A 59 -7.56 2.26 1.33
C ARG A 59 -7.15 3.00 2.60
N ASP A 60 -8.12 3.38 3.42
CA ASP A 60 -7.88 4.21 4.60
C ASP A 60 -6.99 3.48 5.63
N CYS A 61 -7.16 2.17 5.79
CA CYS A 61 -6.29 1.31 6.59
C CYS A 61 -4.85 1.30 6.05
N LEU A 62 -4.65 1.06 4.75
CA LEU A 62 -3.31 1.05 4.15
C LEU A 62 -2.59 2.39 4.35
N ILE A 63 -3.29 3.50 4.10
CA ILE A 63 -2.73 4.85 4.28
C ILE A 63 -2.36 5.10 5.74
N THR A 64 -3.20 4.66 6.68
CA THR A 64 -2.94 4.82 8.13
C THR A 64 -1.67 4.09 8.54
N ILE A 65 -1.49 2.85 8.09
CA ILE A 65 -0.27 2.06 8.36
C ILE A 65 0.95 2.76 7.81
N ILE A 66 0.89 3.23 6.55
CA ILE A 66 2.04 3.90 5.93
C ILE A 66 2.38 5.19 6.67
N LYS A 67 1.40 6.01 7.05
CA LYS A 67 1.63 7.24 7.82
C LYS A 67 2.25 6.96 9.20
N GLY A 68 1.77 5.93 9.90
CA GLY A 68 2.31 5.55 11.21
C GLY A 68 3.79 5.15 11.16
N ASN A 69 4.26 4.64 10.02
CA ASN A 69 5.67 4.21 9.85
C ASN A 69 6.59 5.31 9.31
N ILE A 70 6.04 6.39 8.75
CA ILE A 70 6.82 7.53 8.20
C ILE A 70 7.05 8.63 9.27
N GLN A 71 6.39 8.56 10.43
CA GLN A 71 6.44 9.60 11.46
C GLN A 71 7.78 9.76 12.21
N ASN A 72 8.85 9.05 11.85
CA ASN A 72 10.16 9.16 12.51
C ASN A 72 11.18 10.10 11.84
N SER A 73 10.78 10.93 10.87
CA SER A 73 11.72 11.84 10.18
C SER A 73 11.80 13.28 10.73
N ILE A 74 11.13 13.62 11.85
CA ILE A 74 11.16 15.00 12.43
C ILE A 74 11.81 15.04 13.82
N LEU A 75 12.57 14.02 14.20
CA LEU A 75 13.43 14.09 15.39
C LEU A 75 14.83 13.63 15.03
N ASN A 76 15.63 14.58 14.54
CA ASN A 76 17.06 14.80 14.76
C ASN A 76 17.47 16.11 14.08
#